data_AF-A0A1Q3QLX1-F1
#
_entry.id   AF-A0A1Q3QLX1-F1
#
_cell.length_a   1.000
_cell.length_b   1.000
_cell.length_c   1.000
_cell.angle_alpha   90.00
_cell.angle_beta   90.00
_cell.angle_gamma   90.00
#
_symmetry.space_group_name_H-M   'P 1'
#
loop_
_entity.id
_entity.type
_entity.pdbx_description
1 polymer ?
#
loop_
_entity_poly.entity_id
_entity_poly.type
_entity_poly.pdbx_seq_one_letter_code
_entity_poly.pdbx_strand_id
1 'polypeptide(L)'
;MFKKAELAADDPGLFGAVKTAIDSVFASGRIADFLGSVASAGLRVRDFESVIHKGLLGSSAAGEFAQLGPSDQGQLRELYLSSLERVEPKLRQKFFKLYAYY
;
A
#
# COMPACT_ATOMS: atom_id res chain seq x y z
N MET A 1 -16.99 18.34 -14.43
CA MET A 1 -15.71 17.71 -14.00
C MET A 1 -15.48 18.07 -12.54
N PHE A 2 -15.52 17.09 -11.63
CA PHE A 2 -15.08 17.32 -10.24
C PHE A 2 -13.56 17.19 -10.20
N LYS A 3 -12.86 18.30 -10.00
CA LYS A 3 -11.41 18.31 -9.76
C LYS A 3 -11.23 17.95 -8.29
N LYS A 4 -10.73 16.75 -8.00
CA LYS A 4 -10.27 16.38 -6.65
C LYS A 4 -9.16 17.38 -6.31
N ALA A 5 -9.41 18.30 -5.39
CA ALA A 5 -8.35 19.13 -4.85
C ALA A 5 -7.36 18.15 -4.19
N GLU A 6 -6.11 18.15 -4.62
CA GLU A 6 -5.03 17.58 -3.81
C GLU A 6 -5.02 18.41 -2.52
N LEU A 7 -5.70 17.90 -1.50
CA LEU A 7 -5.57 18.43 -0.16
C LEU A 7 -4.09 18.29 0.19
N ALA A 8 -3.45 19.41 0.51
CA ALA A 8 -2.08 19.39 0.98
C ALA A 8 -2.04 18.48 2.22
N ALA A 9 -1.04 17.59 2.27
CA ALA A 9 -0.85 16.72 3.42
C ALA A 9 -0.64 17.56 4.69
N ASP A 10 -1.20 17.12 5.80
CA ASP A 10 -1.07 17.81 7.09
C ASP A 10 0.36 17.69 7.62
N ASP A 11 1.02 16.53 7.40
CA ASP A 11 2.45 16.32 7.62
C ASP A 11 3.14 15.80 6.34
N PRO A 12 3.71 16.68 5.51
CA PRO A 12 4.34 16.30 4.26
C PRO A 12 5.54 15.35 4.43
N GLY A 13 6.22 15.39 5.58
CA GLY A 13 7.40 14.56 5.85
C GLY A 13 7.00 13.11 6.10
N LEU A 14 6.11 12.88 7.07
CA LEU A 14 5.59 11.55 7.36
C LEU A 14 4.80 10.97 6.17
N PHE A 15 4.00 11.80 5.51
CA PHE A 15 3.25 11.41 4.33
C PHE A 15 4.19 10.94 3.21
N GLY A 16 5.23 11.72 2.93
CA GLY A 16 6.23 11.40 1.92
C GLY A 16 6.98 10.10 2.22
N ALA A 17 7.30 9.84 3.49
CA ALA A 17 7.97 8.60 3.91
C ALA A 17 7.11 7.37 3.64
N VAL A 18 5.85 7.36 4.09
CA VAL A 18 4.94 6.23 3.88
C VAL A 18 4.60 6.07 2.40
N LYS A 19 4.38 7.18 1.67
CA LYS A 19 4.20 7.16 0.21
C LYS A 19 5.37 6.49 -0.49
N THR A 20 6.59 6.86 -0.13
CA THR A 20 7.80 6.26 -0.71
C THR A 20 7.86 4.77 -0.41
N ALA A 21 7.56 4.35 0.82
CA ALA A 21 7.48 2.94 1.21
C ALA A 21 6.49 2.15 0.32
N ILE A 22 5.28 2.70 0.12
CA ILE A 22 4.27 2.13 -0.78
C ILE A 22 4.79 2.04 -2.21
N ASP A 23 5.22 3.16 -2.80
CA ASP A 23 5.69 3.20 -4.20
C ASP A 23 6.85 2.21 -4.42
N SER A 24 7.68 2.02 -3.40
CA SER A 24 8.84 1.14 -3.46
C SER A 24 8.46 -0.33 -3.69
N VAL A 25 7.39 -0.84 -3.05
CA VAL A 25 6.98 -2.23 -3.24
C VAL A 25 6.28 -2.46 -4.58
N PHE A 26 5.70 -1.41 -5.18
CA PHE A 26 5.08 -1.45 -6.51
C PHE A 26 6.06 -1.19 -7.66
N ALA A 27 7.30 -0.81 -7.37
CA ALA A 27 8.33 -0.64 -8.38
C ALA A 27 8.58 -1.95 -9.15
N SER A 28 8.84 -1.83 -10.45
CA SER A 28 9.15 -2.95 -11.34
C SER A 28 10.25 -3.83 -10.74
N GLY A 29 9.98 -5.13 -10.65
CA GLY A 29 10.90 -6.11 -10.07
C GLY A 29 10.70 -6.38 -8.58
N ARG A 30 10.04 -5.51 -7.80
CA ARG A 30 9.81 -5.71 -6.35
C ARG A 30 8.42 -6.24 -6.00
N ILE A 31 7.43 -5.97 -6.85
CA ILE A 31 6.03 -6.33 -6.62
C ILE A 31 5.82 -7.85 -6.45
N ALA A 32 6.57 -8.68 -7.17
CA ALA A 32 6.44 -10.14 -7.05
C ALA A 32 6.92 -10.65 -5.68
N ASP A 33 8.02 -10.10 -5.17
CA ASP A 33 8.59 -10.46 -3.87
C ASP A 33 7.72 -9.95 -2.72
N PHE A 34 7.17 -8.74 -2.87
CA PHE A 34 6.18 -8.20 -1.95
C PHE A 34 4.94 -9.11 -1.87
N LEU A 35 4.35 -9.51 -3.00
CA LEU A 35 3.21 -10.43 -3.01
C LEU A 35 3.57 -11.80 -2.40
N GLY A 36 4.78 -12.31 -2.63
CA GLY A 36 5.28 -13.52 -1.98
C GLY A 36 5.38 -13.38 -0.46
N SER A 37 5.81 -12.22 0.03
CA SER A 37 5.91 -11.92 1.46
C SER A 37 4.53 -11.81 2.11
N VAL A 38 3.57 -11.16 1.44
CA VAL A 38 2.16 -11.10 1.86
C VAL A 38 1.55 -12.50 1.95
N ALA A 39 1.79 -13.35 0.93
CA ALA A 39 1.34 -14.73 0.93
C ALA A 39 1.91 -15.54 2.11
N SER A 40 3.22 -15.39 2.35
CA SER A 40 3.93 -16.09 3.44
C SER A 40 3.45 -15.63 4.82
N ALA A 41 3.04 -14.37 4.94
CA ALA A 41 2.42 -13.83 6.14
C ALA A 41 0.95 -14.27 6.34
N GLY A 42 0.36 -14.98 5.37
CA GLY A 42 -1.05 -15.41 5.42
C GLY A 42 -2.05 -14.26 5.29
N LEU A 43 -1.61 -13.12 4.75
CA LEU A 43 -2.43 -11.92 4.64
C LEU A 43 -3.13 -11.83 3.28
N ARG A 44 -4.26 -11.11 3.24
CA ARG A 44 -4.85 -10.65 1.99
C ARG A 44 -4.18 -9.34 1.60
N VAL A 45 -3.76 -9.21 0.34
CA VAL A 45 -3.01 -8.02 -0.10
C VAL A 45 -3.87 -6.75 -0.05
N ARG A 46 -5.19 -6.87 -0.15
CA ARG A 46 -6.12 -5.74 -0.04
C ARG A 46 -6.30 -5.22 1.39
N ASP A 47 -5.91 -6.00 2.41
CA ASP A 47 -5.96 -5.56 3.80
C ASP A 47 -4.72 -4.71 4.13
N PHE A 48 -4.79 -3.45 3.71
CA PHE A 48 -3.70 -2.49 3.86
C PHE A 48 -3.21 -2.36 5.30
N GLU A 49 -4.11 -2.30 6.27
CA GLU A 49 -3.75 -2.13 7.69
C GLU A 49 -2.93 -3.31 8.19
N SER A 50 -3.38 -4.54 7.91
CA SER A 50 -2.61 -5.73 8.27
C SER A 50 -1.25 -5.77 7.57
N VAL A 51 -1.18 -5.38 6.28
CA VAL A 51 0.08 -5.34 5.52
C VAL A 51 1.07 -4.34 6.12
N ILE A 52 0.64 -3.10 6.40
CA ILE A 52 1.54 -2.07 6.92
C ILE A 52 1.97 -2.41 8.36
N HIS A 53 1.06 -2.87 9.22
CA HIS A 53 1.40 -3.28 10.60
C HIS A 53 2.28 -4.52 10.66
N LYS A 54 2.24 -5.39 9.64
CA LYS A 54 3.16 -6.53 9.52
C LYS A 54 4.56 -6.11 9.06
N GLY A 55 4.78 -4.83 8.75
CA GLY A 55 6.07 -4.27 8.32
C GLY A 55 6.42 -4.59 6.87
N LEU A 56 5.45 -5.06 6.07
CA LEU A 56 5.70 -5.50 4.69
C LEU A 56 5.94 -4.33 3.72
N LEU A 57 5.65 -3.10 4.14
CA LEU A 57 5.96 -1.87 3.41
C LEU A 57 7.25 -1.19 3.92
N GLY A 58 7.97 -1.83 4.86
CA GLY A 58 9.07 -1.24 5.60
C GLY A 58 8.76 -1.16 7.10
N SER A 59 9.78 -1.33 7.93
CA SER A 59 9.62 -1.45 9.39
C SER A 59 9.17 -0.16 10.08
N SER A 60 9.49 1.01 9.54
CA SER A 60 9.06 2.31 10.09
C SER A 60 7.69 2.75 9.59
N ALA A 61 7.23 2.24 8.44
CA ALA A 61 6.03 2.71 7.75
C ALA A 61 4.77 2.64 8.63
N ALA A 62 4.63 1.61 9.46
CA ALA A 62 3.50 1.49 10.39
C ALA A 62 3.46 2.62 11.44
N GLY A 63 4.62 2.96 12.01
CA GLY A 63 4.74 4.01 13.02
C GLY A 63 4.58 5.41 12.43
N GLU A 64 5.10 5.63 11.21
CA GLU A 64 4.91 6.86 10.46
C GLU A 64 3.44 7.05 10.06
N PHE A 65 2.79 5.99 9.56
CA PHE A 65 1.38 6.02 9.19
C PHE A 65 0.45 6.28 10.38
N ALA A 66 0.74 5.67 11.53
CA ALA A 66 -0.07 5.84 12.74
C ALA A 66 -0.05 7.28 13.30
N GLN A 67 0.97 8.08 12.96
CA GLN A 67 1.09 9.49 13.37
C GLN A 67 0.34 10.46 12.44
N LEU A 68 -0.05 10.00 11.24
CA LEU A 68 -0.75 10.83 10.28
C LEU A 68 -2.21 11.09 10.70
N GLY A 69 -2.73 12.24 10.28
CA GLY A 69 -4.16 12.55 10.39
C GLY A 69 -5.02 11.60 9.56
N PRO A 70 -6.32 11.43 9.88
CA PRO A 70 -7.23 10.53 9.15
C PRO A 70 -7.34 10.82 7.65
N SER A 71 -7.19 12.10 7.26
CA SER A 71 -7.18 12.54 5.86
C SER A 71 -6.00 11.92 5.09
N ASP A 72 -4.78 12.12 5.60
CA ASP A 72 -3.54 11.61 5.02
C ASP A 72 -3.49 10.08 5.02
N GLN A 73 -3.96 9.45 6.09
CA GLN A 73 -4.11 7.99 6.16
C GLN A 73 -5.02 7.46 5.05
N GLY A 74 -6.16 8.12 4.83
CA GLY A 74 -7.10 7.78 3.76
C GLY A 74 -6.48 7.90 2.37
N GLN A 75 -5.70 8.97 2.12
CA GLN A 75 -5.01 9.18 0.85
C GLN A 75 -3.97 8.09 0.56
N LEU A 76 -3.16 7.71 1.55
CA LEU A 76 -2.14 6.66 1.39
C LEU A 76 -2.76 5.27 1.20
N ARG A 77 -3.87 5.00 1.89
CA ARG A 77 -4.65 3.77 1.68
C ARG A 77 -5.20 3.71 0.27
N GLU A 78 -5.74 4.81 -0.26
CA GLU A 78 -6.22 4.90 -1.64
C GLU A 78 -5.07 4.73 -2.66
N LEU A 79 -3.91 5.34 -2.41
CA LEU A 79 -2.70 5.16 -3.22
C LEU A 79 -2.29 3.67 -3.28
N TYR A 80 -2.24 3.00 -2.14
CA TYR A 80 -1.89 1.58 -2.07
C TYR A 80 -2.88 0.71 -2.86
N LEU A 81 -4.19 0.91 -2.64
CA LEU A 81 -5.24 0.13 -3.29
C LEU A 81 -5.29 0.36 -4.80
N SER A 82 -5.14 1.61 -5.26
CA SER A 82 -5.08 1.92 -6.69
C SER A 82 -3.79 1.38 -7.35
N SER A 83 -2.69 1.33 -6.61
CA SER A 83 -1.45 0.69 -7.09
C SER A 83 -1.61 -0.82 -7.26
N LEU A 84 -2.32 -1.49 -6.34
CA LEU A 84 -2.69 -2.91 -6.48
C LEU A 84 -3.52 -3.18 -7.73
N GLU A 85 -4.39 -2.26 -8.11
CA GLU A 85 -5.25 -2.42 -9.29
C GLU A 85 -4.46 -2.37 -10.59
N ARG A 86 -3.35 -1.63 -10.60
CA ARG A 86 -2.44 -1.46 -11.75
C ARG A 86 -1.40 -2.59 -11.88
N VAL A 87 -1.32 -3.51 -10.92
CA VAL A 87 -0.43 -4.67 -11.01
C VAL A 87 -0.77 -5.50 -12.25
N GLU A 88 0.25 -5.90 -13.01
CA GLU A 88 0.08 -6.63 -14.26
C GLU A 88 -0.83 -7.87 -14.11
N PRO A 89 -1.75 -8.12 -15.06
CA PRO A 89 -2.73 -9.20 -14.95
C PRO A 89 -2.11 -10.58 -14.70
N LYS A 90 -0.96 -10.88 -15.33
CA LYS A 90 -0.25 -12.16 -15.15
C LYS A 90 0.19 -12.37 -13.70
N LEU A 91 0.65 -11.31 -13.03
CA LEU A 91 1.09 -11.38 -11.64
C LEU A 91 -0.13 -11.48 -10.69
N ARG A 92 -1.19 -10.71 -10.97
CA ARG A 92 -2.45 -10.82 -10.24
C ARG A 92 -3.05 -12.23 -10.34
N GLN A 93 -2.97 -12.86 -11.50
CA GLN A 93 -3.41 -14.24 -11.69
C GLN A 93 -2.54 -15.24 -10.90
N LYS A 94 -1.22 -15.08 -10.92
CA LYS A 94 -0.30 -15.93 -10.13
C LYS A 94 -0.61 -15.86 -8.63
N PHE A 95 -0.93 -14.68 -8.12
CA PHE A 95 -1.22 -14.43 -6.70
C PHE A 95 -2.72 -14.25 -6.42
N PHE A 96 -3.62 -14.78 -7.25
CA PHE A 96 -5.06 -14.45 -7.21
C PHE A 96 -5.70 -14.66 -5.84
N LYS A 97 -5.25 -15.67 -5.08
CA LYS A 97 -5.73 -15.94 -3.73
C LYS A 97 -5.52 -14.75 -2.79
N LEU A 98 -4.47 -13.94 -2.96
CA LEU A 98 -4.25 -12.76 -2.12
C LEU A 98 -5.27 -11.65 -2.36
N TYR A 99 -5.87 -11.62 -3.57
CA TYR A 99 -6.81 -10.58 -4.01
C TYR A 99 -8.28 -10.93 -3.75
N ALA A 100 -8.60 -12.18 -3.45
CA ALA A 100 -9.97 -12.65 -3.27
C ALA A 100 -10.59 -12.16 -1.95
N TYR A 101 -11.86 -11.75 -2.02
CA TYR A 101 -12.76 -11.67 -0.87
C TYR A 101 -13.44 -13.03 -0.73
N TYR A 102 -12.94 -13.84 0.20
CA TYR A 102 -13.44 -15.18 0.56
C TYR A 102 -13.12 -16.29 -0.46
#